data_AF-A0A7X4HI02-F1
#
_entry.id   AF-A0A7X4HI02-F1
#
_cell.length_a   1.000
_cell.length_b   1.000
_cell.length_c   1.000
_cell.angle_alpha   90.00
_cell.angle_beta   90.00
_cell.angle_gamma   90.00
#
_symmetry.space_group_name_H-M   'P 1'
#
loop_
_entity.id
_entity.type
_entity.pdbx_description
1 polymer ?
#
loop_
_entity_poly.entity_id
_entity_poly.type
_entity_poly.pdbx_seq_one_letter_code
_entity_poly.pdbx_strand_id
1 'polypeptide(L)'
;MRRAVHRSQARQRGVLSMLFALLLPVLLCVIGMALDLSLLYQQKSRLQNLADAAALAAARSLDGTAAGVDIAAEQARIVAEQQSYQGGTLPWKPAALRFSASPDAPDAAWLDAAGAAAAHAQGRYQKSFTEA
;
A
#
# COMPACT_ATOMS: atom_id res chain seq x y z
N MET A 1 -56.72 10.70 -44.60
CA MET A 1 -55.40 11.36 -44.67
C MET A 1 -54.61 11.09 -43.39
N ARG A 2 -53.58 10.23 -43.41
CA ARG A 2 -52.69 10.01 -42.25
C ARG A 2 -51.24 10.17 -42.72
N ARG A 3 -50.63 11.34 -42.46
CA ARG A 3 -49.21 11.60 -42.75
C ARG A 3 -48.37 11.27 -41.52
N ALA A 4 -47.29 10.55 -41.76
CA ALA A 4 -46.42 9.90 -40.79
C ALA A 4 -45.69 10.87 -39.85
N VAL A 5 -45.78 10.60 -38.54
CA VAL A 5 -45.09 11.34 -37.46
C VAL A 5 -43.75 10.67 -37.07
N HIS A 6 -43.17 9.81 -37.92
CA HIS A 6 -41.96 9.04 -37.56
C HIS A 6 -40.61 9.69 -37.92
N ARG A 7 -40.55 10.88 -38.55
CA ARG A 7 -39.27 11.48 -38.96
C ARG A 7 -38.49 12.20 -37.84
N SER A 8 -39.12 12.59 -36.74
CA SER A 8 -38.44 13.34 -35.67
C SER A 8 -37.58 12.46 -34.76
N GLN A 9 -38.06 11.28 -34.37
CA GLN A 9 -37.31 10.37 -33.48
C GLN A 9 -36.06 9.78 -34.14
N ALA A 10 -36.11 9.46 -35.44
CA ALA A 10 -34.96 8.95 -36.17
C ALA A 10 -33.83 10.01 -36.30
N ARG A 11 -34.21 11.28 -36.46
CA ARG A 11 -33.25 12.39 -36.59
C ARG A 11 -32.60 12.76 -35.26
N GLN A 12 -33.34 12.69 -34.16
CA GLN A 12 -32.79 12.89 -32.80
C GLN A 12 -31.77 11.81 -32.42
N ARG A 13 -32.02 10.55 -32.81
CA ARG A 13 -31.08 9.44 -32.60
C ARG A 13 -29.75 9.65 -33.32
N GLY A 14 -29.78 10.17 -34.55
CA GLY A 14 -28.57 10.43 -35.33
C GLY A 14 -27.65 11.48 -34.71
N VAL A 15 -28.23 12.58 -34.21
CA VAL A 15 -27.46 13.64 -33.52
C VAL A 15 -26.83 13.12 -32.23
N LEU A 16 -27.58 12.35 -31.45
CA LEU A 16 -27.07 11.76 -30.21
C LEU A 16 -25.92 10.77 -30.49
N SER A 17 -26.00 9.96 -31.55
CA SER A 17 -24.91 9.05 -31.93
C SER A 17 -23.64 9.77 -32.39
N MET A 18 -23.75 10.92 -33.08
CA MET A 18 -22.59 11.73 -33.44
C MET A 18 -21.93 12.36 -32.21
N LEU A 19 -22.74 12.93 -31.31
CA LEU A 19 -22.24 13.50 -30.06
C LEU A 19 -21.58 12.42 -29.20
N PHE A 20 -22.20 11.25 -29.10
CA PHE A 20 -21.64 10.10 -28.38
C PHE A 20 -20.33 9.62 -28.99
N ALA A 21 -20.24 9.49 -30.32
CA ALA A 21 -18.99 9.09 -30.98
C ALA A 21 -17.84 10.08 -30.71
N LEU A 22 -18.15 11.38 -30.59
CA LEU A 22 -17.16 12.41 -30.25
C LEU A 22 -16.75 12.37 -28.77
N LEU A 23 -17.70 12.12 -27.86
CA LEU A 23 -17.45 12.06 -26.41
C LEU A 23 -16.83 10.73 -25.96
N LEU A 24 -17.07 9.64 -26.67
CA LEU A 24 -16.59 8.30 -26.33
C LEU A 24 -15.07 8.24 -26.09
N PRO A 25 -14.19 8.78 -26.95
CA PRO A 25 -12.75 8.78 -26.68
C PRO A 25 -12.38 9.60 -25.43
N VAL A 26 -13.07 10.70 -25.15
CA VAL A 26 -12.86 11.51 -23.94
C VAL A 26 -13.22 10.70 -22.68
N LEU A 27 -14.37 10.02 -22.70
CA LEU A 27 -14.79 9.14 -21.60
C LEU A 27 -13.78 8.01 -21.39
N LEU A 28 -13.32 7.36 -22.46
CA LEU A 28 -12.34 6.29 -22.36
C LEU A 28 -11.00 6.79 -21.78
N CYS A 29 -10.57 8.00 -22.13
CA CYS A 29 -9.35 8.60 -21.58
C CYS A 29 -9.48 8.82 -20.06
N VAL A 30 -10.61 9.36 -19.60
CA VAL A 30 -10.88 9.57 -18.17
C VAL A 30 -10.99 8.24 -17.42
N ILE A 31 -11.65 7.24 -18.01
CA ILE A 31 -11.75 5.89 -17.41
C ILE A 31 -10.36 5.25 -17.31
N GLY A 32 -9.53 5.35 -18.36
CA GLY A 32 -8.15 4.87 -18.33
C GLY A 32 -7.35 5.49 -17.19
N MET A 33 -7.37 6.83 -17.08
CA MET A 33 -6.72 7.54 -15.98
C MET A 33 -7.26 7.12 -14.60
N ALA A 34 -8.57 6.90 -14.47
CA ALA A 34 -9.17 6.47 -13.21
C ALA A 34 -8.72 5.05 -12.82
N LEU A 35 -8.53 4.16 -13.79
CA LEU A 35 -8.01 2.80 -13.56
C LEU A 35 -6.54 2.83 -13.15
N ASP A 36 -5.72 3.62 -13.84
CA ASP A 36 -4.29 3.79 -13.49
C ASP A 36 -4.15 4.29 -12.05
N LEU A 37 -4.95 5.29 -11.68
CA LEU A 37 -4.95 5.86 -10.35
C LEU A 37 -5.45 4.85 -9.30
N SER A 38 -6.50 4.07 -9.62
CA SER A 38 -7.02 3.02 -8.76
C SER A 38 -5.96 1.96 -8.44
N LEU A 39 -5.20 1.51 -9.45
CA LEU A 39 -4.13 0.53 -9.25
C LEU A 39 -3.00 1.09 -8.39
N LEU A 40 -2.58 2.33 -8.65
CA LEU A 40 -1.55 3.01 -7.86
C LEU A 40 -1.96 3.16 -6.40
N TYR A 41 -3.19 3.62 -6.13
CA TYR A 41 -3.69 3.76 -4.77
C TYR A 41 -3.82 2.43 -4.04
N GLN A 42 -4.26 1.38 -4.74
CA GLN A 42 -4.32 0.05 -4.15
C GLN A 42 -2.94 -0.47 -3.76
N GLN A 43 -1.93 -0.27 -4.60
CA GLN A 43 -0.55 -0.65 -4.27
C GLN A 43 -0.05 0.09 -3.03
N LYS A 44 -0.23 1.41 -3.00
CA LYS A 44 0.16 2.23 -1.84
C LYS A 44 -0.52 1.77 -0.55
N SER A 45 -1.84 1.60 -0.57
CA SER A 45 -2.61 1.19 0.61
C SER A 45 -2.19 -0.20 1.09
N ARG A 46 -1.93 -1.13 0.16
CA ARG A 46 -1.45 -2.48 0.53
C ARG A 46 -0.10 -2.41 1.22
N LEU A 47 0.87 -1.66 0.68
CA LEU A 47 2.19 -1.52 1.30
C LEU A 47 2.11 -0.92 2.71
N GLN A 48 1.26 0.08 2.90
CA GLN A 48 1.02 0.67 4.22
C GLN A 48 0.41 -0.34 5.19
N ASN A 49 -0.64 -1.06 4.76
CA ASN A 49 -1.27 -2.08 5.60
C ASN A 49 -0.30 -3.21 5.99
N LEU A 50 0.60 -3.61 5.08
CA LEU A 50 1.64 -4.59 5.38
C LEU A 50 2.66 -4.05 6.37
N ALA A 51 3.08 -2.79 6.22
CA ALA A 51 4.01 -2.14 7.15
C ALA A 51 3.41 -2.07 8.57
N ASP A 52 2.12 -1.72 8.68
CA ASP A 52 1.41 -1.67 9.96
C ASP A 52 1.24 -3.08 10.55
N ALA A 53 0.88 -4.06 9.73
CA ALA A 53 0.77 -5.45 10.16
C ALA A 53 2.12 -6.02 10.62
N ALA A 54 3.21 -5.72 9.91
CA ALA A 54 4.57 -6.11 10.27
C ALA A 54 5.02 -5.44 11.57
N ALA A 55 4.74 -4.13 11.75
CA ALA A 55 5.01 -3.42 12.99
C ALA A 55 4.26 -4.03 14.18
N LEU A 56 2.97 -4.35 14.01
CA LEU A 56 2.16 -4.98 15.03
C LEU A 56 2.61 -6.42 15.33
N ALA A 57 3.01 -7.17 14.31
CA ALA A 57 3.53 -8.53 14.44
C ALA A 57 4.89 -8.59 15.14
N ALA A 58 5.73 -7.58 14.98
CA ALA A 58 6.98 -7.45 15.72
C ALA A 58 6.73 -6.95 17.15
N ALA A 59 5.87 -5.94 17.34
CA ALA A 59 5.55 -5.42 18.67
C ALA A 59 4.94 -6.47 19.61
N ARG A 60 4.08 -7.37 19.09
CA ARG A 60 3.51 -8.48 19.88
C ARG A 60 4.56 -9.51 20.32
N SER A 61 5.67 -9.61 19.59
CA SER A 61 6.71 -10.62 19.80
C SER A 61 7.90 -10.07 20.57
N LEU A 62 7.91 -8.76 20.84
CA LEU A 62 8.96 -8.10 21.60
C LEU A 62 8.74 -8.34 23.10
N ASP A 63 9.64 -9.09 23.73
CA ASP A 63 9.60 -9.44 25.15
C ASP A 63 10.68 -8.73 26.01
N GLY A 64 11.47 -7.85 25.38
CA GLY A 64 12.57 -7.11 26.03
C GLY A 64 13.90 -7.87 26.12
N THR A 65 13.96 -9.10 25.61
CA THR A 65 15.20 -9.90 25.53
C THR A 65 15.81 -9.86 24.13
N ALA A 66 17.06 -10.34 23.99
CA ALA A 66 17.74 -10.43 22.68
C ALA A 66 17.00 -11.36 21.73
N ALA A 67 16.62 -12.53 22.25
CA ALA A 67 15.83 -13.49 21.51
C ALA A 67 14.48 -12.87 21.07
N GLY A 68 13.86 -12.03 21.89
CA GLY A 68 12.61 -11.34 21.53
C GLY A 68 12.75 -10.35 20.38
N VAL A 69 13.89 -9.64 20.28
CA VAL A 69 14.17 -8.74 19.15
C VAL A 69 14.35 -9.55 17.86
N ASP A 70 15.09 -10.66 17.92
CA ASP A 70 15.30 -11.55 16.76
C ASP A 70 13.97 -12.19 16.31
N ILE A 71 13.15 -12.66 17.25
CA ILE A 71 11.82 -13.23 16.97
C ILE A 71 10.90 -12.16 16.39
N ALA A 72 10.91 -10.93 16.93
CA ALA A 72 10.11 -9.82 16.42
C ALA A 72 10.48 -9.45 14.98
N ALA A 73 11.78 -9.39 14.66
CA ALA A 73 12.27 -9.13 13.32
C ALA A 73 11.85 -10.23 12.34
N GLU A 74 11.92 -11.50 12.75
CA GLU A 74 11.51 -12.64 11.95
C GLU A 74 9.99 -12.66 11.69
N GLN A 75 9.18 -12.39 12.70
CA GLN A 75 7.72 -12.35 12.54
C GLN A 75 7.26 -11.26 11.58
N ALA A 76 7.90 -10.10 11.61
CA ALA A 76 7.59 -9.03 10.66
C ALA A 76 8.05 -9.36 9.23
N ARG A 77 9.20 -10.04 9.06
CA ARG A 77 9.65 -10.55 7.76
C ARG A 77 8.61 -11.50 7.16
N ILE A 78 8.10 -12.45 7.96
CA ILE A 78 7.06 -13.38 7.51
C ILE A 78 5.81 -12.64 7.01
N VAL A 79 5.35 -11.61 7.73
CA VAL A 79 4.19 -10.80 7.33
C VAL A 79 4.46 -9.99 6.06
N ALA A 80 5.66 -9.46 5.89
CA ALA A 80 6.05 -8.72 4.70
C ALA A 80 6.20 -9.63 3.45
N GLU A 81 6.70 -10.84 3.62
CA GLU A 81 6.92 -11.81 2.53
C GLU A 81 5.65 -12.48 2.02
N GLN A 82 4.54 -12.40 2.76
CA GLN A 82 3.24 -12.90 2.31
C GLN A 82 2.74 -12.22 1.01
N GLN A 83 3.30 -11.08 0.63
CA GLN A 83 3.00 -10.43 -0.64
C GLN A 83 4.08 -10.71 -1.68
N SER A 84 3.93 -11.84 -2.36
CA SER A 84 4.56 -12.08 -3.65
C SER A 84 3.77 -11.35 -4.74
N TYR A 85 4.39 -10.39 -5.43
CA TYR A 85 3.81 -9.75 -6.60
C TYR A 85 3.91 -10.72 -7.79
N GLN A 86 2.93 -10.73 -8.71
CA GLN A 86 2.86 -11.63 -9.88
C GLN A 86 4.01 -11.43 -10.89
N GLY A 87 5.25 -11.73 -10.49
CA GLY A 87 6.47 -11.56 -11.28
C GLY A 87 7.75 -11.32 -10.45
N GLY A 88 7.66 -11.09 -9.14
CA GLY A 88 8.83 -10.89 -8.28
C GLY A 88 8.49 -10.71 -6.80
N THR A 89 9.43 -11.11 -5.95
CA THR A 89 9.38 -10.87 -4.49
C THR A 89 9.87 -9.43 -4.23
N LEU A 90 9.11 -8.63 -3.49
CA LEU A 90 9.65 -7.40 -2.91
C LEU A 90 10.68 -7.82 -1.86
N PRO A 91 11.99 -7.54 -2.03
CA PRO A 91 13.00 -7.98 -1.09
C PRO A 91 12.75 -7.27 0.24
N TRP A 92 12.47 -8.05 1.29
CA TRP A 92 12.41 -7.53 2.65
C TRP A 92 13.75 -6.87 3.00
N LYS A 93 13.71 -5.60 3.42
CA LYS A 93 14.87 -4.90 3.95
C LYS A 93 14.80 -4.95 5.48
N PRO A 94 15.77 -5.59 6.17
CA PRO A 94 15.79 -5.64 7.63
C PRO A 94 15.77 -4.25 8.30
N ALA A 95 16.29 -3.23 7.62
CA ALA A 95 16.27 -1.83 8.07
C ALA A 95 14.86 -1.20 8.10
N ALA A 96 13.83 -1.86 7.55
CA ALA A 96 12.45 -1.38 7.60
C ALA A 96 11.87 -1.37 9.04
N LEU A 97 12.48 -2.11 9.96
CA LEU A 97 12.13 -2.11 11.38
C LEU A 97 13.26 -1.50 12.19
N ARG A 98 12.90 -0.55 13.06
CA ARG A 98 13.82 0.01 14.05
C ARG A 98 13.20 -0.03 15.43
N PHE A 99 14.03 -0.25 16.43
CA PHE A 99 13.66 -0.41 17.83
C PHE A 99 14.33 0.68 18.67
N SER A 100 13.67 1.13 19.72
CA SER A 100 14.17 2.16 20.62
C SER A 100 13.73 1.91 22.05
N ALA A 101 14.50 2.44 23.01
CA ALA A 101 14.15 2.36 24.41
C ALA A 101 13.08 3.35 24.87
N SER A 102 12.83 4.40 24.09
CA SER A 102 11.78 5.38 24.34
C SER A 102 11.00 5.66 23.04
N PRO A 103 9.67 5.78 23.10
CA PRO A 103 8.86 6.11 21.93
C PRO A 103 9.14 7.53 21.42
N ASP A 104 9.61 8.44 22.30
CA ASP A 104 9.97 9.83 21.97
C ASP A 104 11.47 10.00 21.66
N ALA A 105 12.20 8.90 21.44
CA ALA A 105 13.62 8.98 21.16
C ALA A 105 13.89 9.69 19.81
N PRO A 106 14.93 10.54 19.72
CA PRO A 106 15.32 11.18 18.47
C PRO A 106 15.68 10.12 17.41
N ASP A 107 15.49 10.41 16.12
CA ASP A 107 15.65 9.44 15.02
C ASP A 107 17.01 8.73 14.97
N ALA A 108 18.06 9.37 15.51
CA ALA A 108 19.40 8.79 15.66
C ALA A 108 19.50 7.68 16.72
N ALA A 109 18.58 7.62 17.68
CA ALA A 109 18.54 6.64 18.77
C ALA A 109 17.76 5.36 18.43
N TRP A 110 17.12 5.31 17.25
CA TRP A 110 16.43 4.13 16.74
C TRP A 110 17.44 3.16 16.12
N LEU A 111 17.58 1.98 16.69
CA LEU A 111 18.51 0.96 16.25
C LEU A 111 17.82 -0.02 15.30
N ASP A 112 18.54 -0.60 14.36
CA ASP A 112 18.04 -1.75 13.61
C ASP A 112 17.93 -2.98 14.52
N ALA A 113 17.35 -4.07 14.02
CA ALA A 113 17.20 -5.31 14.80
C ALA A 113 18.53 -5.78 15.41
N ALA A 114 19.62 -5.72 14.64
CA ALA A 114 20.95 -6.15 15.08
C ALA A 114 21.53 -5.23 16.17
N GLY A 115 21.39 -3.91 16.03
CA GLY A 115 21.83 -2.94 17.03
C GLY A 115 21.00 -2.99 18.31
N ALA A 116 19.69 -3.23 18.20
CA ALA A 116 18.81 -3.41 19.34
C ALA A 116 19.10 -4.71 20.10
N ALA A 117 19.39 -5.80 19.37
CA ALA A 117 19.85 -7.08 19.92
C ALA A 117 21.24 -6.99 20.58
N ALA A 118 22.04 -5.98 20.25
CA ALA A 118 23.34 -5.73 20.90
C ALA A 118 23.22 -4.80 22.13
N ALA A 119 22.16 -3.98 22.20
CA ALA A 119 22.00 -2.90 23.18
C ALA A 119 21.25 -3.29 24.47
N HIS A 120 21.08 -4.58 24.78
CA HIS A 120 20.23 -5.05 25.89
C HIS A 120 20.48 -4.35 27.22
N ALA A 121 19.57 -3.42 27.54
CA ALA A 121 19.20 -3.11 28.91
C ALA A 121 17.74 -2.65 29.08
N GLN A 122 17.08 -1.91 28.17
CA GLN A 122 15.81 -1.22 28.59
C GLN A 122 14.71 -0.99 27.53
N GLY A 123 14.76 -1.52 26.30
CA GLY A 123 13.87 -1.02 25.24
C GLY A 123 12.55 -1.75 24.97
N ARG A 124 11.43 -1.06 25.23
CA ARG A 124 10.04 -1.57 25.09
C ARG A 124 9.27 -1.05 23.87
N TYR A 125 9.90 -0.34 22.91
CA TYR A 125 9.15 0.37 21.86
C TYR A 125 9.75 0.19 20.45
N GLN A 126 8.87 0.10 19.45
CA GLN A 126 9.20 -0.12 18.03
C GLN A 126 8.48 0.90 17.14
N LYS A 127 9.13 1.35 16.06
CA LYS A 127 8.56 2.27 15.06
C LYS A 127 8.93 1.78 13.67
N SER A 128 7.93 1.57 12.82
CA SER A 128 8.13 1.29 11.40
C SER A 128 8.32 2.60 10.65
N PHE A 129 9.42 2.73 9.91
CA PHE A 129 9.61 3.82 8.97
C PHE A 129 9.58 3.24 7.56
N THR A 130 8.57 3.65 6.80
CA THR A 130 8.40 3.31 5.40
C THR A 130 9.32 4.19 4.56
N GLU A 131 10.49 3.68 4.19
CA GLU A 131 11.27 4.22 3.07
C GLU A 131 11.49 3.14 2.01
N ALA A 132 11.19 3.54 0.78
CA ALA A 132 11.01 2.79 -0.47
C ALA A 132 11.99 1.62 -0.75
#